data_AF-A0A413R507-F1
#
_entry.id   AF-A0A413R507-F1
#
_cell.length_a   1.000
_cell.length_b   1.000
_cell.length_c   1.000
_cell.angle_alpha   90.00
_cell.angle_beta   90.00
_cell.angle_gamma   90.00
#
_symmetry.space_group_name_H-M   'P 1'
#
loop_
_entity.id
_entity.type
_entity.pdbx_description
1 polymer ?
#
loop_
_entity_poly.entity_id
_entity_poly.type
_entity_poly.pdbx_seq_one_letter_code
_entity_poly.pdbx_strand_id
1 'polypeptide(L)'
;MCASTTIAVHAENETTTVENPTTVIAVETTTPVAKTTTPAYVKSITVNKTIKVNKKASIKKDIKLNKTKLKNFTLVSNKTKVATISSSGKIKAKKAGKAVITVKSKNNSALYATINVKVKNRYTKDQLRLMSSIIYSEAGDQSYAGKKAVGIVIANRVSSRSYPNTLSGVIYQPGQFTPARNGSLNRSLALYDSGRLDKGSIKAAKAVLNGDKNVKLSYGTINMNSYLFFSGYVKGARLTIGGHQFK
;
A
#
# COMPACT_ATOMS: atom_id res chain seq x y z
N MET A 1 -14.44 -15.88 -52.15
CA MET A 1 -13.28 -16.75 -51.84
C MET A 1 -13.11 -16.75 -50.34
N CYS A 2 -13.29 -17.90 -49.69
CA CYS A 2 -13.07 -18.05 -48.25
C CYS A 2 -11.61 -18.45 -47.98
N ALA A 3 -11.01 -17.90 -46.93
CA ALA A 3 -9.78 -18.40 -46.36
C ALA A 3 -9.88 -18.34 -44.83
N SER A 4 -10.13 -19.49 -44.21
CA SER A 4 -10.06 -19.65 -42.75
C SER A 4 -8.61 -19.70 -42.31
N THR A 5 -8.29 -19.07 -41.17
CA THR A 5 -7.10 -19.43 -40.39
C THR A 5 -7.48 -19.60 -38.93
N THR A 6 -7.53 -20.85 -38.49
CA THR A 6 -7.72 -21.25 -37.10
C THR A 6 -6.37 -21.22 -36.38
N ILE A 7 -6.31 -20.60 -35.18
CA ILE A 7 -5.28 -20.91 -34.17
C ILE A 7 -5.98 -21.04 -32.82
N ALA A 8 -5.74 -22.14 -32.12
CA ALA A 8 -6.24 -22.41 -30.78
C ALA A 8 -5.09 -22.81 -29.85
N VAL A 9 -5.04 -22.20 -28.66
CA VAL A 9 -4.31 -22.62 -27.44
C VAL A 9 -5.02 -21.88 -26.29
N HIS A 10 -5.63 -22.57 -25.32
CA HIS A 10 -4.99 -23.13 -24.11
C HIS A 10 -4.04 -22.12 -23.42
N ALA A 11 -4.13 -21.80 -22.13
CA ALA A 11 -5.09 -22.10 -21.06
C ALA A 11 -4.96 -20.93 -20.01
N GLU A 12 -5.59 -20.87 -18.83
CA GLU A 12 -6.34 -21.81 -17.99
C GLU A 12 -7.55 -21.09 -17.34
N ASN A 13 -8.43 -21.82 -16.65
CA ASN A 13 -9.51 -21.27 -15.81
C ASN A 13 -9.20 -21.59 -14.34
N GLU A 14 -8.57 -20.67 -13.60
CA GLU A 14 -8.23 -20.87 -12.17
C GLU A 14 -9.51 -20.93 -11.31
N THR A 15 -9.97 -22.16 -11.07
CA THR A 15 -10.97 -22.50 -10.05
C THR A 15 -10.63 -21.91 -8.70
N THR A 16 -11.56 -21.15 -8.11
CA THR A 16 -11.45 -20.65 -6.73
C THR A 16 -11.58 -21.80 -5.72
N THR A 17 -10.46 -22.41 -5.34
CA THR A 17 -10.40 -23.31 -4.18
C THR A 17 -10.52 -22.51 -2.89
N VAL A 18 -11.67 -22.64 -2.22
CA VAL A 18 -11.86 -22.16 -0.86
C VAL A 18 -11.29 -23.21 0.10
N GLU A 19 -9.97 -23.23 0.27
CA GLU A 19 -9.36 -24.05 1.32
C GLU A 19 -9.67 -23.45 2.70
N ASN A 20 -10.73 -23.99 3.29
CA ASN A 20 -11.11 -23.79 4.68
C ASN A 20 -10.09 -24.48 5.60
N PRO A 21 -9.37 -23.77 6.49
CA PRO A 21 -8.48 -24.41 7.44
C PRO A 21 -9.31 -25.15 8.51
N THR A 22 -9.36 -26.47 8.38
CA THR A 22 -10.15 -27.41 9.17
C THR A 22 -10.20 -27.09 10.67
N THR A 23 -11.39 -26.72 11.15
CA THR A 23 -11.77 -26.92 12.55
C THR A 23 -12.12 -28.39 12.76
N VAL A 24 -11.33 -29.08 13.58
CA VAL A 24 -11.80 -30.26 14.31
C VAL A 24 -11.80 -29.95 15.81
N ILE A 25 -12.97 -30.13 16.40
CA ILE A 25 -13.23 -30.09 17.84
C ILE A 25 -13.11 -31.53 18.35
N ALA A 26 -12.85 -31.70 19.65
CA ALA A 26 -12.56 -33.00 20.25
C ALA A 26 -13.71 -34.02 20.13
N VAL A 27 -13.33 -35.30 20.08
CA VAL A 27 -14.18 -36.45 20.42
C VAL A 27 -13.38 -37.32 21.38
N GLU A 28 -13.94 -37.62 22.54
CA GLU A 28 -13.39 -38.57 23.52
C GLU A 28 -14.16 -39.89 23.46
N THR A 29 -13.45 -41.01 23.54
CA THR A 29 -13.98 -42.28 24.06
C THR A 29 -12.86 -43.05 24.77
N THR A 30 -13.24 -43.74 25.86
CA THR A 30 -12.44 -44.51 26.83
C THR A 30 -11.60 -45.65 26.19
N THR A 31 -10.54 -46.23 26.77
CA THR A 31 -10.24 -46.62 28.18
C THR A 31 -8.70 -46.62 28.48
N PRO A 32 -8.21 -46.88 29.71
CA PRO A 32 -6.88 -46.41 30.13
C PRO A 32 -5.72 -47.42 29.98
N VAL A 33 -4.59 -46.95 29.45
CA VAL A 33 -3.24 -47.45 29.78
C VAL A 33 -2.30 -46.25 29.89
N ALA A 34 -1.49 -46.20 30.96
CA ALA A 34 -0.56 -45.09 31.21
C ALA A 34 0.58 -45.06 30.17
N LYS A 35 0.38 -44.30 29.11
CA LYS A 35 1.41 -43.96 28.11
C LYS A 35 1.54 -42.45 28.08
N THR A 36 2.74 -41.93 28.35
CA THR A 36 3.00 -40.48 28.48
C THR A 36 2.78 -39.76 27.15
N THR A 37 1.55 -39.38 26.86
CA THR A 37 1.17 -38.57 25.71
C THR A 37 1.68 -37.15 25.91
N THR A 38 2.94 -36.91 25.51
CA THR A 38 3.38 -35.55 25.23
C THR A 38 2.42 -34.96 24.20
N PRO A 39 1.67 -33.88 24.52
CA PRO A 39 0.72 -33.32 23.58
C PRO A 39 1.50 -32.88 22.34
N ALA A 40 1.05 -33.33 21.16
CA ALA A 40 1.68 -33.06 19.88
C ALA A 40 1.59 -31.55 19.56
N TYR A 41 2.47 -30.77 20.18
CA TYR A 41 2.50 -29.33 20.03
C TYR A 41 2.83 -29.02 18.56
N VAL A 42 1.93 -28.30 17.90
CA VAL A 42 2.07 -27.87 16.50
C VAL A 42 3.40 -27.12 16.34
N LYS A 43 4.42 -27.82 15.81
CA LYS A 43 5.81 -27.34 15.77
C LYS A 43 5.95 -26.02 15.01
N SER A 44 5.10 -25.77 14.02
CA SER A 44 4.97 -24.43 13.43
C SER A 44 3.59 -24.16 12.84
N ILE A 45 3.17 -22.90 12.89
CA ILE A 45 1.98 -22.40 12.20
C ILE A 45 2.44 -21.41 11.13
N THR A 46 1.97 -21.55 9.89
CA THR A 46 2.20 -20.55 8.82
C THR A 46 0.90 -19.86 8.44
N VAL A 47 0.93 -18.52 8.37
CA VAL A 47 -0.21 -17.67 8.01
C VAL A 47 0.17 -16.77 6.84
N ASN A 48 -0.67 -16.72 5.80
CA ASN A 48 -0.52 -15.78 4.70
C ASN A 48 -1.39 -14.53 4.92
N LYS A 49 -0.83 -13.32 4.78
CA LYS A 49 -1.58 -12.07 5.01
C LYS A 49 -1.26 -10.99 3.97
N THR A 50 -2.29 -10.52 3.26
CA THR A 50 -2.18 -9.37 2.35
C THR A 50 -2.61 -8.09 3.05
N ILE A 51 -1.79 -7.03 2.97
CA ILE A 51 -2.06 -5.73 3.63
C ILE A 51 -1.75 -4.60 2.64
N LYS A 52 -2.60 -3.56 2.53
CA LYS A 52 -2.28 -2.36 1.74
C LYS A 52 -1.29 -1.45 2.48
N VAL A 53 -0.41 -0.73 1.78
CA VAL A 53 0.53 0.24 2.39
C VAL A 53 -0.19 1.23 3.31
N ASN A 54 0.45 1.60 4.42
CA ASN A 54 -0.07 2.46 5.48
C ASN A 54 -1.35 1.94 6.18
N LYS A 55 -1.73 0.68 5.98
CA LYS A 55 -2.69 -0.03 6.84
C LYS A 55 -1.98 -0.86 7.91
N LYS A 56 -2.75 -1.26 8.93
CA LYS A 56 -2.30 -2.10 10.05
C LYS A 56 -3.14 -3.38 10.10
N ALA A 57 -2.59 -4.46 10.65
CA ALA A 57 -3.33 -5.70 10.90
C ALA A 57 -2.90 -6.32 12.24
N SER A 58 -3.82 -6.96 12.95
CA SER A 58 -3.49 -7.80 14.12
C SER A 58 -3.18 -9.23 13.65
N ILE A 59 -2.27 -9.93 14.32
CA ILE A 59 -2.06 -11.39 14.13
C ILE A 59 -2.76 -12.26 15.18
N LYS A 60 -3.30 -11.64 16.25
CA LYS A 60 -3.77 -12.35 17.45
C LYS A 60 -4.81 -13.43 17.18
N LYS A 61 -5.77 -13.16 16.29
CA LYS A 61 -6.79 -14.13 15.88
C LYS A 61 -6.15 -15.22 15.01
N ASP A 62 -5.39 -14.80 14.00
CA ASP A 62 -4.70 -15.69 13.05
C ASP A 62 -3.84 -16.78 13.72
N ILE A 63 -3.15 -16.46 14.82
CA ILE A 63 -2.30 -17.42 15.55
C ILE A 63 -2.88 -17.82 16.93
N LYS A 64 -4.15 -17.50 17.20
CA LYS A 64 -4.86 -17.80 18.47
C LYS A 64 -4.12 -17.34 19.77
N LEU A 65 -3.28 -16.29 19.69
CA LEU A 65 -2.55 -15.71 20.84
C LEU A 65 -3.11 -14.35 21.28
N ASN A 66 -3.38 -14.20 22.58
CA ASN A 66 -3.82 -12.93 23.18
C ASN A 66 -2.63 -12.00 23.55
N LYS A 67 -2.92 -10.78 24.04
CA LYS A 67 -1.88 -9.78 24.40
C LYS A 67 -0.92 -10.30 25.48
N THR A 68 -1.42 -11.08 26.43
CA THR A 68 -0.66 -11.59 27.58
C THR A 68 0.27 -12.73 27.14
N LYS A 69 -0.25 -13.72 26.40
CA LYS A 69 0.53 -14.83 25.84
C LYS A 69 1.68 -14.33 24.96
N LEU A 70 1.46 -13.28 24.15
CA LEU A 70 2.49 -12.69 23.29
C LEU A 70 3.72 -12.13 24.04
N LYS A 71 3.64 -11.84 25.36
CA LYS A 71 4.82 -11.43 26.15
C LYS A 71 5.92 -12.50 26.19
N ASN A 72 5.53 -13.77 26.06
CA ASN A 72 6.41 -14.94 26.12
C ASN A 72 7.02 -15.28 24.75
N PHE A 73 6.81 -14.43 23.74
CA PHE A 73 7.33 -14.61 22.39
C PHE A 73 8.20 -13.42 21.98
N THR A 74 9.14 -13.69 21.08
CA THR A 74 9.96 -12.70 20.38
C THR A 74 9.40 -12.54 18.97
N LEU A 75 9.04 -11.30 18.61
CA LEU A 75 8.34 -10.96 17.36
C LEU A 75 9.29 -10.16 16.46
N VAL A 76 9.75 -10.75 15.36
CA VAL A 76 10.75 -10.17 14.45
C VAL A 76 10.18 -10.08 13.03
N SER A 77 10.55 -9.03 12.29
CA SER A 77 10.30 -8.92 10.84
C SER A 77 11.63 -8.96 10.11
N ASN A 78 11.78 -9.86 9.13
CA ASN A 78 13.01 -9.93 8.32
C ASN A 78 13.21 -8.70 7.42
N LYS A 79 12.16 -7.92 7.15
CA LYS A 79 12.17 -6.77 6.24
C LYS A 79 11.40 -5.60 6.83
N THR A 80 11.98 -4.97 7.87
CA THR A 80 11.42 -3.82 8.61
C THR A 80 11.11 -2.57 7.76
N LYS A 81 11.67 -2.47 6.54
CA LYS A 81 11.33 -1.45 5.52
C LYS A 81 10.02 -1.74 4.78
N VAL A 82 9.60 -3.02 4.71
CA VAL A 82 8.34 -3.49 4.07
C VAL A 82 7.22 -3.57 5.11
N ALA A 83 7.45 -4.28 6.21
CA ALA A 83 6.50 -4.39 7.32
C ALA A 83 7.22 -4.47 8.68
N THR A 84 6.64 -3.87 9.71
CA THR A 84 7.09 -4.01 11.11
C THR A 84 5.97 -4.55 11.98
N ILE A 85 6.31 -5.19 13.08
CA ILE A 85 5.35 -5.66 14.09
C ILE A 85 5.64 -5.03 15.45
N SER A 86 4.60 -4.69 16.20
CA SER A 86 4.71 -4.29 17.60
C SER A 86 4.75 -5.52 18.53
N SER A 87 5.29 -5.35 19.74
CA SER A 87 5.18 -6.33 20.84
C SER A 87 3.74 -6.76 21.14
N SER A 88 2.76 -5.91 20.83
CA SER A 88 1.33 -6.18 20.95
C SER A 88 0.70 -6.94 19.77
N GLY A 89 1.50 -7.44 18.81
CA GLY A 89 1.05 -8.24 17.67
C GLY A 89 0.34 -7.43 16.57
N LYS A 90 0.61 -6.12 16.46
CA LYS A 90 0.07 -5.27 15.37
C LYS A 90 1.14 -5.05 14.30
N ILE A 91 0.90 -5.57 13.09
CA ILE A 91 1.66 -5.30 11.88
C ILE A 91 1.35 -3.88 11.39
N LYS A 92 2.37 -3.12 10.98
CA LYS A 92 2.28 -1.87 10.20
C LYS A 92 2.94 -2.10 8.85
N ALA A 93 2.17 -2.04 7.77
CA ALA A 93 2.68 -2.13 6.40
C ALA A 93 3.26 -0.77 5.96
N LYS A 94 4.55 -0.75 5.61
CA LYS A 94 5.30 0.49 5.28
C LYS A 94 5.56 0.67 3.79
N LYS A 95 5.95 -0.38 3.07
CA LYS A 95 6.28 -0.35 1.64
C LYS A 95 5.78 -1.62 0.96
N ALA A 96 5.35 -1.53 -0.29
CA ALA A 96 4.97 -2.70 -1.07
C ALA A 96 6.14 -3.69 -1.24
N GLY A 97 5.83 -4.98 -1.20
CA GLY A 97 6.81 -6.07 -1.21
C GLY A 97 6.36 -7.27 -0.36
N LYS A 98 7.22 -8.31 -0.28
CA LYS A 98 7.03 -9.45 0.63
C LYS A 98 7.92 -9.27 1.87
N ALA A 99 7.39 -9.57 3.05
CA ALA A 99 8.12 -9.67 4.32
C ALA A 99 7.66 -10.92 5.08
N VAL A 100 8.53 -11.47 5.91
CA VAL A 100 8.20 -12.58 6.81
C VAL A 100 8.33 -12.07 8.24
N ILE A 101 7.31 -12.36 9.05
CA ILE A 101 7.30 -12.09 10.48
C ILE A 101 7.37 -13.42 11.22
N THR A 102 8.35 -13.56 12.10
CA THR A 102 8.51 -14.74 12.95
C THR A 102 8.09 -14.39 14.37
N VAL A 103 7.26 -15.25 14.97
CA VAL A 103 6.79 -15.17 16.35
C VAL A 103 7.31 -16.42 17.06
N LYS A 104 8.49 -16.33 17.68
CA LYS A 104 9.19 -17.47 18.29
C LYS A 104 9.01 -17.45 19.81
N SER A 105 8.69 -18.58 20.43
CA SER A 105 8.61 -18.68 21.89
C SER A 105 9.99 -18.44 22.51
N LYS A 106 10.03 -17.72 23.64
CA LYS A 106 11.26 -17.48 24.41
C LYS A 106 11.74 -18.74 25.15
N ASN A 107 10.79 -19.58 25.60
CA ASN A 107 11.08 -20.69 26.49
C ASN A 107 11.27 -22.03 25.75
N ASN A 108 10.88 -22.11 24.48
CA ASN A 108 11.10 -23.29 23.65
C ASN A 108 11.26 -22.88 22.17
N SER A 109 12.48 -23.03 21.65
CA SER A 109 12.82 -22.61 20.29
C SER A 109 12.07 -23.35 19.18
N ALA A 110 11.54 -24.55 19.47
CA ALA A 110 10.78 -25.35 18.51
C ALA A 110 9.32 -24.87 18.36
N LEU A 111 8.87 -23.86 19.12
CA LEU A 111 7.51 -23.32 19.04
C LEU A 111 7.55 -21.95 18.37
N TYR A 112 7.13 -21.88 17.10
CA TYR A 112 7.10 -20.63 16.35
C TYR A 112 5.90 -20.54 15.40
N ALA A 113 5.52 -19.30 15.06
CA ALA A 113 4.62 -19.01 13.97
C ALA A 113 5.26 -18.07 12.95
N THR A 114 4.98 -18.32 11.68
CA THR A 114 5.49 -17.58 10.53
C THR A 114 4.33 -16.87 9.84
N ILE A 115 4.41 -15.56 9.69
CA ILE A 115 3.41 -14.75 8.98
C ILE A 115 4.03 -14.17 7.71
N ASN A 116 3.62 -14.72 6.57
CA ASN A 116 4.00 -14.27 5.23
C ASN A 116 3.17 -13.04 4.85
N VAL A 117 3.78 -11.85 4.93
CA VAL A 117 3.13 -10.57 4.66
C VAL A 117 3.37 -10.14 3.21
N LYS A 118 2.30 -10.11 2.39
CA LYS A 118 2.30 -9.51 1.05
C LYS A 118 1.76 -8.08 1.13
N VAL A 119 2.63 -7.08 1.14
CA VAL A 119 2.22 -5.68 1.13
C VAL A 119 1.92 -5.24 -0.30
N LYS A 120 0.67 -4.87 -0.59
CA LYS A 120 0.23 -4.30 -1.86
C LYS A 120 0.20 -2.76 -1.80
N ASN A 121 0.45 -2.09 -2.92
CA ASN A 121 0.19 -0.65 -3.05
C ASN A 121 -1.31 -0.36 -2.84
N ARG A 122 -1.64 0.90 -2.55
CA ARG A 122 -3.03 1.36 -2.41
C ARG A 122 -3.72 1.67 -3.74
N TYR A 123 -2.95 1.75 -4.82
CA TYR A 123 -3.33 2.30 -6.13
C TYR A 123 -3.21 1.29 -7.28
N THR A 124 -3.92 1.54 -8.38
CA THR A 124 -3.76 0.79 -9.66
C THR A 124 -2.62 1.35 -10.52
N LYS A 125 -2.21 0.62 -11.57
CA LYS A 125 -1.22 1.12 -12.53
C LYS A 125 -1.68 2.43 -13.19
N ASP A 126 -2.96 2.54 -13.51
CA ASP A 126 -3.57 3.67 -14.21
C ASP A 126 -3.63 4.91 -13.31
N GLN A 127 -3.94 4.73 -12.03
CA GLN A 127 -3.85 5.79 -11.04
C GLN A 127 -2.42 6.31 -10.88
N LEU A 128 -1.41 5.43 -10.93
CA LEU A 128 -0.01 5.84 -10.92
C LEU A 128 0.35 6.60 -12.20
N ARG A 129 0.03 6.06 -13.38
CA ARG A 129 0.23 6.68 -14.70
C ARG A 129 -0.34 8.10 -14.73
N LEU A 130 -1.62 8.23 -14.40
CA LEU A 130 -2.33 9.51 -14.42
C LEU A 130 -1.77 10.50 -13.38
N MET A 131 -1.57 10.07 -12.12
CA MET A 131 -1.02 10.94 -11.06
C MET A 131 0.39 11.41 -11.37
N SER A 132 1.29 10.55 -11.88
CA SER A 132 2.65 10.98 -12.22
C SER A 132 2.69 11.92 -13.41
N SER A 133 1.82 11.68 -14.41
CA SER A 133 1.76 12.49 -15.62
C SER A 133 1.22 13.90 -15.35
N ILE A 134 0.18 14.03 -14.50
CA ILE A 134 -0.31 15.35 -14.10
C ILE A 134 0.69 16.08 -13.19
N ILE A 135 1.34 15.40 -12.23
CA ILE A 135 2.39 16.03 -11.41
C ILE A 135 3.55 16.53 -12.29
N TYR A 136 3.90 15.82 -13.35
CA TYR A 136 4.91 16.28 -14.31
C TYR A 136 4.42 17.46 -15.16
N SER A 137 3.15 17.49 -15.56
CA SER A 137 2.58 18.63 -16.31
C SER A 137 2.47 19.91 -15.47
N GLU A 138 2.15 19.79 -14.18
CA GLU A 138 1.96 20.93 -13.27
C GLU A 138 3.26 21.40 -12.59
N ALA A 139 4.22 20.49 -12.37
CA ALA A 139 5.39 20.75 -11.53
C ALA A 139 6.67 20.03 -12.01
N GLY A 140 6.76 19.72 -13.31
CA GLY A 140 7.86 18.93 -13.90
C GLY A 140 9.26 19.54 -13.73
N ASP A 141 9.35 20.86 -13.66
CA ASP A 141 10.55 21.66 -13.39
C ASP A 141 10.84 21.84 -11.89
N GLN A 142 9.82 21.69 -11.03
CA GLN A 142 9.93 21.94 -9.59
C GLN A 142 10.76 20.90 -8.85
N SER A 143 11.22 21.27 -7.65
CA SER A 143 11.86 20.34 -6.71
C SER A 143 10.96 19.15 -6.37
N TYR A 144 11.55 18.05 -5.88
CA TYR A 144 10.78 16.89 -5.41
C TYR A 144 9.73 17.25 -4.35
N ALA A 145 10.00 18.28 -3.53
CA ALA A 145 9.05 18.81 -2.57
C ALA A 145 7.82 19.44 -3.25
N GLY A 146 8.03 20.28 -4.27
CA GLY A 146 6.94 20.91 -5.05
C GLY A 146 6.11 19.88 -5.82
N LYS A 147 6.77 18.95 -6.54
CA LYS A 147 6.12 17.80 -7.20
C LYS A 147 5.23 17.00 -6.26
N LYS A 148 5.72 16.72 -5.05
CA LYS A 148 4.95 15.99 -4.03
C LYS A 148 3.80 16.85 -3.47
N ALA A 149 4.01 18.14 -3.23
CA ALA A 149 3.00 19.06 -2.74
C ALA A 149 1.78 19.14 -3.67
N VAL A 150 2.00 19.32 -4.99
CA VAL A 150 0.94 19.30 -6.01
C VAL A 150 0.18 17.96 -6.00
N GLY A 151 0.91 16.83 -5.97
CA GLY A 151 0.29 15.51 -5.83
C GLY A 151 -0.59 15.37 -4.59
N ILE A 152 -0.15 15.90 -3.44
CA ILE A 152 -0.92 15.85 -2.19
C ILE A 152 -2.21 16.66 -2.32
N VAL A 153 -2.19 17.85 -2.94
CA VAL A 153 -3.41 18.63 -3.19
C VAL A 153 -4.40 17.83 -4.05
N ILE A 154 -3.95 17.21 -5.14
CA ILE A 154 -4.80 16.35 -5.99
C ILE A 154 -5.41 15.20 -5.16
N ALA A 155 -4.62 14.51 -4.36
CA ALA A 155 -5.10 13.41 -3.52
C ALA A 155 -6.01 13.87 -2.35
N ASN A 156 -5.84 15.10 -1.86
CA ASN A 156 -6.73 15.70 -0.88
C ASN A 156 -8.08 16.06 -1.50
N ARG A 157 -8.12 16.60 -2.73
CA ARG A 157 -9.36 16.82 -3.50
C ARG A 157 -10.12 15.50 -3.65
N VAL A 158 -9.48 14.43 -4.12
CA VAL A 158 -10.08 13.08 -4.21
C VAL A 158 -10.61 12.55 -2.88
N SER A 159 -10.08 13.02 -1.74
CA SER A 159 -10.52 12.64 -0.38
C SER A 159 -11.56 13.60 0.23
N SER A 160 -11.89 14.69 -0.43
CA SER A 160 -12.78 15.75 0.06
C SER A 160 -14.19 15.59 -0.49
N ARG A 161 -15.20 15.94 0.31
CA ARG A 161 -16.62 15.90 -0.11
C ARG A 161 -16.96 16.97 -1.15
N SER A 162 -16.16 18.01 -1.28
CA SER A 162 -16.38 19.14 -2.21
C SER A 162 -15.86 18.90 -3.63
N TYR A 163 -15.35 17.70 -3.94
CA TYR A 163 -14.72 17.36 -5.22
C TYR A 163 -15.11 15.94 -5.63
N PRO A 164 -14.92 15.56 -6.90
CA PRO A 164 -15.10 14.18 -7.34
C PRO A 164 -14.23 13.19 -6.55
N ASN A 165 -14.80 12.04 -6.18
CA ASN A 165 -14.13 11.01 -5.38
C ASN A 165 -13.16 10.10 -6.18
N THR A 166 -12.85 10.45 -7.43
CA THR A 166 -11.89 9.74 -8.28
C THR A 166 -10.79 10.65 -8.81
N LEU A 167 -9.60 10.08 -9.04
CA LEU A 167 -8.46 10.82 -9.58
C LEU A 167 -8.77 11.43 -10.96
N SER A 168 -9.45 10.67 -11.82
CA SER A 168 -9.88 11.15 -13.14
C SER A 168 -10.87 12.32 -13.01
N GLY A 169 -11.90 12.17 -12.16
CA GLY A 169 -12.89 13.23 -11.94
C GLY A 169 -12.26 14.54 -11.46
N VAL A 170 -11.29 14.49 -10.53
CA VAL A 170 -10.57 15.68 -10.08
C VAL A 170 -9.72 16.32 -11.18
N ILE A 171 -9.00 15.53 -11.98
CA ILE A 171 -8.08 16.05 -13.01
C ILE A 171 -8.82 16.64 -14.21
N TYR A 172 -9.93 16.03 -14.63
CA TYR A 172 -10.70 16.48 -15.79
C TYR A 172 -11.82 17.48 -15.46
N GLN A 173 -12.01 17.83 -14.18
CA GLN A 173 -12.95 18.87 -13.77
C GLN A 173 -12.65 20.20 -14.48
N PRO A 174 -13.66 20.88 -15.09
CA PRO A 174 -13.45 22.14 -15.81
C PRO A 174 -12.69 23.19 -14.99
N GLY A 175 -11.73 23.85 -15.64
CA GLY A 175 -10.91 24.92 -15.04
C GLY A 175 -9.94 24.50 -13.93
N GLN A 176 -9.85 23.23 -13.54
CA GLN A 176 -8.99 22.81 -12.42
C GLN A 176 -7.53 22.54 -12.81
N PHE A 177 -7.29 22.01 -14.03
CA PHE A 177 -5.97 21.61 -14.52
C PHE A 177 -5.85 21.86 -16.03
N THR A 178 -5.20 22.94 -16.43
CA THR A 178 -4.99 23.31 -17.85
C THR A 178 -4.36 22.20 -18.71
N PRO A 179 -3.37 21.42 -18.21
CA PRO A 179 -2.79 20.28 -18.93
C PRO A 179 -3.78 19.22 -19.41
N ALA A 180 -4.90 19.04 -18.69
CA ALA A 180 -5.93 18.06 -19.04
C ALA A 180 -6.72 18.45 -20.30
N ARG A 181 -6.60 19.70 -20.78
CA ARG A 181 -7.35 20.23 -21.94
C ARG A 181 -6.44 20.75 -23.07
N ASN A 182 -5.18 21.12 -22.80
CA ASN A 182 -4.25 21.65 -23.82
C ASN A 182 -3.28 20.60 -24.43
N GLY A 183 -3.56 19.30 -24.26
CA GLY A 183 -2.71 18.21 -24.76
C GLY A 183 -1.42 17.93 -23.98
N SER A 184 -1.04 18.77 -23.00
CA SER A 184 0.18 18.54 -22.20
C SER A 184 0.11 17.28 -21.33
N LEU A 185 -1.09 16.95 -20.81
CA LEU A 185 -1.29 15.70 -20.10
C LEU A 185 -1.12 14.48 -21.04
N ASN A 186 -1.60 14.55 -22.28
CA ASN A 186 -1.43 13.46 -23.26
C ASN A 186 0.05 13.22 -23.59
N ARG A 187 0.85 14.29 -23.78
CA ARG A 187 2.31 14.18 -23.91
C ARG A 187 2.96 13.54 -22.68
N SER A 188 2.53 13.92 -21.47
CA SER A 188 3.03 13.35 -20.21
C SER A 188 2.65 11.88 -20.03
N LEU A 189 1.47 11.47 -20.51
CA LEU A 189 1.04 10.07 -20.50
C LEU A 189 1.88 9.22 -21.47
N ALA A 190 2.15 9.71 -22.69
CA ALA A 190 3.05 9.04 -23.64
C ALA A 190 4.50 8.93 -23.10
N LEU A 191 4.99 9.94 -22.39
CA LEU A 191 6.28 9.89 -21.68
C LEU A 191 6.28 8.84 -20.56
N TYR A 192 5.16 8.62 -19.85
CA TYR A 192 5.06 7.56 -18.85
C TYR A 192 5.14 6.18 -19.51
N ASP A 193 4.38 5.97 -20.57
CA ASP A 193 4.28 4.67 -21.26
C ASP A 193 5.60 4.27 -21.94
N SER A 194 6.31 5.25 -22.52
CA SER A 194 7.67 5.07 -23.05
C SER A 194 8.78 5.02 -21.98
N GLY A 195 8.44 5.10 -20.70
CA GLY A 195 9.41 5.06 -19.59
C GLY A 195 10.31 6.30 -19.45
N ARG A 196 10.02 7.38 -20.20
CA ARG A 196 10.81 8.62 -20.28
C ARG A 196 10.38 9.73 -19.31
N LEU A 197 9.23 9.59 -18.66
CA LEU A 197 8.72 10.56 -17.68
C LEU A 197 9.67 10.76 -16.50
N ASP A 198 9.74 11.98 -15.94
CA ASP A 198 10.55 12.28 -14.77
C ASP A 198 10.35 11.29 -13.61
N LYS A 199 11.46 10.69 -13.19
CA LYS A 199 11.55 9.78 -12.04
C LYS A 199 11.13 10.48 -10.74
N GLY A 200 11.32 11.79 -10.61
CA GLY A 200 10.83 12.62 -9.51
C GLY A 200 9.30 12.63 -9.40
N SER A 201 8.59 12.94 -10.49
CA SER A 201 7.11 12.90 -10.56
C SER A 201 6.55 11.50 -10.31
N ILE A 202 7.16 10.45 -10.87
CA ILE A 202 6.79 9.05 -10.58
C ILE A 202 6.98 8.74 -9.08
N LYS A 203 8.11 9.14 -8.49
CA LYS A 203 8.41 8.92 -7.06
C LYS A 203 7.43 9.68 -6.15
N ALA A 204 7.07 10.91 -6.51
CA ALA A 204 6.08 11.72 -5.81
C ALA A 204 4.70 11.04 -5.84
N ALA A 205 4.21 10.68 -7.03
CA ALA A 205 2.95 9.95 -7.21
C ALA A 205 2.88 8.66 -6.38
N LYS A 206 3.95 7.83 -6.40
CA LYS A 206 4.04 6.59 -5.61
C LYS A 206 3.94 6.82 -4.09
N ALA A 207 4.45 7.94 -3.58
CA ALA A 207 4.36 8.28 -2.16
C ALA A 207 2.94 8.77 -1.80
N VAL A 208 2.43 9.73 -2.57
CA VAL A 208 1.11 10.35 -2.39
C VAL A 208 -0.01 9.33 -2.49
N LEU A 209 -0.04 8.51 -3.53
CA LEU A 209 -1.07 7.48 -3.73
C LEU A 209 -1.01 6.39 -2.65
N ASN A 210 0.16 6.16 -2.03
CA ASN A 210 0.27 5.31 -0.85
C ASN A 210 -0.13 6.01 0.47
N GLY A 211 -0.58 7.27 0.41
CA GLY A 211 -1.15 8.02 1.52
C GLY A 211 -0.15 8.87 2.31
N ASP A 212 1.02 9.17 1.76
CA ASP A 212 1.98 10.09 2.38
C ASP A 212 1.62 11.55 2.05
N LYS A 213 1.12 12.26 3.06
CA LYS A 213 0.68 13.66 2.98
C LYS A 213 1.71 14.68 3.49
N ASN A 214 2.96 14.27 3.71
CA ASN A 214 3.98 15.15 4.29
C ASN A 214 4.99 15.61 3.24
N VAL A 215 5.45 16.86 3.29
CA VAL A 215 6.55 17.37 2.48
C VAL A 215 7.72 17.73 3.39
N LYS A 216 8.92 17.25 3.08
CA LYS A 216 10.15 17.62 3.80
C LYS A 216 10.82 18.78 3.06
N LEU A 217 11.14 19.82 3.81
CA LEU A 217 11.84 21.03 3.40
C LEU A 217 13.10 21.19 4.27
N SER A 218 13.91 22.22 4.01
CA SER A 218 15.13 22.52 4.81
C SER A 218 14.80 22.79 6.27
N TYR A 219 13.76 23.59 6.52
CA TYR A 219 13.33 24.04 7.84
C TYR A 219 12.35 23.10 8.57
N GLY A 220 12.00 21.93 8.01
CA GLY A 220 11.13 20.98 8.69
C GLY A 220 10.33 20.05 7.78
N THR A 221 9.29 19.43 8.35
CA THR A 221 8.33 18.58 7.63
C THR A 221 6.93 19.11 7.82
N ILE A 222 6.27 19.48 6.73
CA ILE A 222 4.91 20.02 6.73
C ILE A 222 3.93 18.91 6.40
N ASN A 223 2.91 18.74 7.23
CA ASN A 223 1.76 17.91 6.92
C ASN A 223 0.76 18.72 6.09
N MET A 224 0.56 18.32 4.84
CA MET A 224 -0.29 19.01 3.89
C MET A 224 -1.74 18.48 3.84
N ASN A 225 -2.24 17.81 4.90
CA ASN A 225 -3.56 17.16 4.89
C ASN A 225 -4.76 18.10 4.63
N SER A 226 -4.67 19.40 4.96
CA SER A 226 -5.74 20.38 4.74
C SER A 226 -5.60 21.23 3.47
N TYR A 227 -4.56 21.03 2.67
CA TYR A 227 -4.29 21.86 1.50
C TYR A 227 -5.08 21.37 0.29
N LEU A 228 -5.85 22.27 -0.35
CA LEU A 228 -6.78 21.97 -1.44
C LEU A 228 -6.53 22.83 -2.69
N PHE A 229 -5.66 23.83 -2.61
CA PHE A 229 -5.35 24.72 -3.72
C PHE A 229 -3.85 24.86 -3.91
N PHE A 230 -3.43 25.00 -5.17
CA PHE A 230 -2.11 25.46 -5.56
C PHE A 230 -2.22 26.31 -6.83
N SER A 231 -1.28 27.24 -7.02
CA SER A 231 -1.10 28.07 -8.21
C SER A 231 0.23 28.83 -8.07
N GLY A 232 0.66 29.59 -9.08
CA GLY A 232 1.73 30.58 -8.92
C GLY A 232 1.40 31.66 -7.87
N TYR A 233 0.13 32.03 -7.77
CA TYR A 233 -0.40 32.92 -6.73
C TYR A 233 -1.71 32.39 -6.14
N VAL A 234 -1.83 32.37 -4.80
CA VAL A 234 -3.04 31.99 -4.08
C VAL A 234 -3.29 32.97 -2.93
N LYS A 235 -4.41 33.71 -2.97
CA LYS A 235 -4.76 34.67 -1.90
C LYS A 235 -4.87 33.97 -0.54
N GLY A 236 -4.02 34.36 0.40
CA GLY A 236 -3.90 33.71 1.72
C GLY A 236 -3.24 32.33 1.64
N ALA A 237 -2.19 32.19 0.83
CA ALA A 237 -1.31 31.03 0.82
C ALA A 237 -0.71 30.77 2.21
N ARG A 238 -0.60 29.49 2.57
CA ARG A 238 -0.08 29.02 3.86
C ARG A 238 1.32 28.40 3.74
N LEU A 239 1.78 28.20 2.51
CA LEU A 239 3.04 27.57 2.15
C LEU A 239 3.44 27.94 0.72
N THR A 240 4.71 28.24 0.50
CA THR A 240 5.31 28.40 -0.84
C THR A 240 6.44 27.38 -1.01
N ILE A 241 6.47 26.68 -2.14
CA ILE A 241 7.55 25.75 -2.52
C ILE A 241 7.87 25.94 -4.01
N GLY A 242 9.06 26.46 -4.31
CA GLY A 242 9.43 26.83 -5.68
C GLY A 242 8.48 27.89 -6.23
N GLY A 243 8.05 27.73 -7.49
CA GLY A 243 7.10 28.63 -8.15
C GLY A 243 5.65 28.50 -7.70
N HIS A 244 5.35 27.66 -6.69
CA HIS A 244 3.97 27.35 -6.29
C HIS A 244 3.65 27.81 -4.86
N GLN A 245 2.51 28.48 -4.73
CA GLN A 245 1.83 28.79 -3.48
C GLN A 245 0.71 27.79 -3.21
N PHE A 246 0.50 27.40 -1.95
CA PHE A 246 -0.44 26.37 -1.52
C PHE A 246 -1.35 26.86 -0.38
N LYS A 247 -2.61 26.43 -0.37
CA LYS A 247 -3.60 26.76 0.66
C LYS A 247 -4.43 25.55 1.09
#